data_AF-A0A922XN96-F1
#
_entry.id   AF-A0A922XN96-F1
#
_cell.length_a   1.000
_cell.length_b   1.000
_cell.length_c   1.000
_cell.angle_alpha   90.00
_cell.angle_beta   90.00
_cell.angle_gamma   90.00
#
_symmetry.space_group_name_H-M   'P 1'
#
loop_
_entity.id
_entity.type
_entity.pdbx_description
1 polymer ?
#
loop_
_entity_poly.entity_id
_entity_poly.type
_entity_poly.pdbx_seq_one_letter_code
_entity_poly.pdbx_strand_id
1 'polypeptide(L)'
;FRYNTEKIAGANVSNYPTMFYTVDADQLLRGEVLPELFKDKIVLLGYLGDYIGDPAWEDKFFTPLNKKVAGRANPDMFGLVLHANAVTMILNEDYINELPEWGKYGIAFLVCLLTVALFIWIDVNLPMWFDALSVTIQLVELLFISLFIINAFSLWNLKLDLTLAIGVSALVGPSYDIFKSFQNEINRRLTKRRERVLNS
;
A
#
# COMPACT_ATOMS: atom_id res chain seq x y z
N PHE A 1 -2.21 -29.45 -1.27
CA PHE A 1 -3.46 -29.57 -2.04
C PHE A 1 -3.19 -29.14 -3.48
N ARG A 2 -3.35 -30.03 -4.47
CA ARG A 2 -3.17 -29.73 -5.91
C ARG A 2 -4.55 -29.47 -6.53
N TYR A 3 -4.67 -28.34 -7.23
CA TYR A 3 -5.90 -27.91 -7.89
C TYR A 3 -6.20 -28.73 -9.15
N ASN A 4 -7.46 -29.12 -9.32
CA ASN A 4 -8.03 -29.48 -10.62
C ASN A 4 -9.17 -28.48 -10.90
N THR A 5 -8.97 -27.60 -11.86
CA THR A 5 -9.98 -26.64 -12.33
C THR A 5 -10.81 -27.30 -13.43
N GLU A 6 -11.88 -28.00 -13.05
CA GLU A 6 -12.99 -28.23 -13.98
C GLU A 6 -14.10 -27.22 -13.71
N LYS A 7 -14.27 -26.30 -14.66
CA LYS A 7 -15.40 -25.38 -14.73
C LYS A 7 -16.69 -26.20 -14.87
N ILE A 8 -17.49 -26.25 -13.82
CA ILE A 8 -18.89 -26.65 -13.95
C ILE A 8 -19.68 -25.42 -14.39
N ALA A 9 -20.26 -25.54 -15.59
CA ALA A 9 -21.13 -24.54 -16.20
C ALA A 9 -22.47 -24.44 -15.45
N GLY A 10 -22.94 -23.22 -15.21
CA GLY A 10 -24.35 -22.99 -14.93
C GLY A 10 -24.72 -22.24 -13.64
N ALA A 11 -23.77 -21.69 -12.89
CA ALA A 11 -24.11 -20.84 -11.76
C ALA A 11 -23.20 -19.61 -11.71
N ASN A 12 -23.78 -18.42 -11.88
CA ASN A 12 -23.11 -17.16 -11.56
C ASN A 12 -22.97 -17.06 -10.04
N VAL A 13 -22.01 -17.80 -9.48
CA VAL A 13 -21.71 -17.86 -8.05
C VAL A 13 -20.38 -17.15 -7.84
N SER A 14 -20.42 -16.09 -7.05
CA SER A 14 -19.34 -15.21 -6.55
C SER A 14 -18.04 -15.13 -7.37
N ASN A 15 -17.64 -13.92 -7.75
CA ASN A 15 -16.43 -13.62 -8.55
C ASN A 15 -15.07 -13.95 -7.89
N TYR A 16 -15.04 -14.79 -6.85
CA TYR A 16 -13.83 -15.35 -6.27
C TYR A 16 -13.72 -16.82 -6.66
N PRO A 17 -12.65 -17.26 -7.33
CA PRO A 17 -12.45 -18.69 -7.56
C PRO A 17 -12.51 -19.37 -6.19
N THR A 18 -13.33 -20.39 -6.07
CA THR A 18 -13.58 -21.19 -4.88
C THR A 18 -12.25 -21.78 -4.38
N MET A 19 -11.53 -21.02 -3.53
CA MET A 19 -10.32 -21.50 -2.87
C MET A 19 -10.66 -22.48 -1.74
N PHE A 20 -11.89 -22.42 -1.22
CA PHE A 20 -12.38 -23.21 -0.09
C PHE A 20 -13.68 -23.91 -0.46
N TYR A 21 -13.81 -25.16 0.01
CA TYR A 21 -15.05 -25.92 -0.13
C TYR A 21 -16.05 -25.47 0.95
N THR A 22 -17.28 -25.15 0.56
CA THR A 22 -18.32 -24.66 1.46
C THR A 22 -19.50 -25.63 1.50
N VAL A 23 -20.08 -25.80 2.68
CA VAL A 23 -21.25 -26.66 2.92
C VAL A 23 -22.34 -25.80 3.52
N ASP A 24 -23.55 -25.88 2.96
CA ASP A 24 -24.71 -25.20 3.52
C ASP A 24 -25.19 -25.93 4.77
N ALA A 25 -25.58 -25.18 5.81
CA ALA A 25 -26.07 -25.75 7.06
C ALA A 25 -27.29 -26.64 6.85
N ASP A 26 -28.20 -26.26 5.95
CA ASP A 26 -29.41 -27.03 5.66
C ASP A 26 -29.06 -28.37 4.98
N GLN A 27 -28.06 -28.38 4.10
CA GLN A 27 -27.58 -29.62 3.47
C GLN A 27 -26.95 -30.56 4.49
N LEU A 28 -26.20 -30.00 5.44
CA LEU A 28 -25.59 -30.77 6.54
C LEU A 28 -26.68 -31.39 7.43
N LEU A 29 -27.70 -30.62 7.81
CA LEU A 29 -28.81 -31.09 8.65
C LEU A 29 -29.68 -32.15 7.97
N ARG A 30 -29.83 -32.10 6.65
CA ARG A 30 -30.53 -33.13 5.85
C ARG A 30 -29.70 -34.40 5.63
N GLY A 31 -28.44 -34.44 6.05
CA GLY A 31 -27.56 -35.59 5.85
C GLY A 31 -27.10 -35.76 4.40
N GLU A 32 -27.14 -34.68 3.60
CA GLU A 32 -26.74 -34.67 2.19
C GLU A 32 -25.21 -34.54 2.02
N VAL A 33 -24.47 -34.56 3.11
CA VAL A 33 -23.01 -34.32 3.16
C VAL A 33 -22.30 -35.56 3.70
N LEU A 34 -21.28 -36.01 2.97
CA LEU A 34 -20.48 -37.17 3.38
C LEU A 34 -19.59 -36.80 4.59
N PRO A 35 -19.59 -37.59 5.69
CA PRO A 35 -18.74 -37.32 6.86
C PRO A 35 -17.24 -37.23 6.55
N GLU A 36 -16.78 -37.97 5.54
CA GLU A 36 -15.39 -37.97 5.07
C GLU A 36 -14.91 -36.58 4.61
N LEU A 37 -15.83 -35.67 4.27
CA LEU A 37 -15.50 -34.30 3.90
C LEU A 37 -14.83 -33.52 5.04
N PHE A 38 -15.19 -33.83 6.29
CA PHE A 38 -14.72 -33.11 7.48
C PHE A 38 -13.48 -33.73 8.11
N LYS A 39 -13.17 -34.97 7.76
CA LYS A 39 -12.09 -35.74 8.38
C LYS A 39 -10.73 -35.13 8.07
N ASP A 40 -9.92 -34.91 9.11
CA ASP A 40 -8.58 -34.32 9.03
C ASP A 40 -8.54 -32.94 8.33
N LYS A 41 -9.66 -32.21 8.37
CA LYS A 41 -9.78 -30.84 7.84
C LYS A 41 -9.99 -29.85 8.98
N ILE A 42 -9.52 -28.62 8.76
CA ILE A 42 -9.96 -27.47 9.54
C ILE A 42 -11.32 -27.04 8.98
N VAL A 43 -12.32 -27.04 9.84
CA VAL A 43 -13.69 -26.64 9.49
C VAL A 43 -13.95 -25.28 10.11
N LEU A 44 -14.33 -24.32 9.27
CA LEU A 44 -14.72 -22.98 9.71
C LEU A 44 -16.24 -22.85 9.57
N LEU A 45 -16.88 -22.46 10.66
CA LEU A 45 -18.33 -22.25 10.73
C LEU A 45 -18.60 -20.76 10.85
N GLY A 46 -19.50 -20.25 10.02
CA GLY A 46 -19.86 -18.83 10.02
C GLY A 46 -20.92 -18.53 8.95
N TYR A 47 -21.31 -17.27 8.89
CA TYR A 47 -22.32 -16.81 7.96
C TYR A 47 -21.72 -16.53 6.58
N LEU A 48 -22.35 -17.06 5.54
CA LEU A 48 -21.99 -16.85 4.12
C LEU A 48 -23.22 -16.40 3.31
N GLY A 49 -24.15 -15.71 3.96
CA GLY A 49 -25.47 -15.38 3.41
C GLY A 49 -26.55 -16.41 3.74
N ASP A 50 -27.79 -16.10 3.35
CA ASP A 50 -28.96 -16.98 3.55
C ASP A 50 -28.90 -18.23 2.67
N TYR A 51 -28.15 -18.16 1.58
CA TYR A 51 -27.80 -19.27 0.71
C TYR A 51 -26.45 -19.00 0.05
N ILE A 52 -25.77 -20.06 -0.41
CA ILE A 52 -24.50 -19.91 -1.12
C ILE A 52 -24.68 -19.04 -2.37
N GLY A 53 -24.03 -17.87 -2.38
CA GLY A 53 -24.12 -16.90 -3.47
C GLY A 53 -25.12 -15.76 -3.24
N ASP A 54 -25.70 -15.66 -2.04
CA ASP A 54 -26.57 -14.56 -1.65
C ASP A 54 -25.92 -13.18 -1.90
N PRO A 55 -26.60 -12.24 -2.60
CA PRO A 55 -26.09 -10.89 -2.84
C PRO A 55 -26.10 -9.98 -1.60
N ALA A 56 -26.67 -10.39 -0.47
CA ALA A 56 -26.71 -9.61 0.77
C ALA A 56 -25.33 -9.06 1.16
N TRP A 57 -25.31 -7.86 1.74
CA TRP A 57 -24.06 -7.18 2.13
C TRP A 57 -23.62 -7.51 3.55
N GLU A 58 -24.46 -8.25 4.27
CA GLU A 58 -24.22 -8.65 5.64
C GLU A 58 -22.94 -9.51 5.72
N ASP A 59 -22.05 -9.12 6.63
CA ASP A 59 -20.72 -9.72 6.81
C ASP A 59 -19.85 -9.78 5.53
N LYS A 60 -20.06 -8.88 4.56
CA LYS A 60 -19.15 -8.73 3.41
C LYS A 60 -18.25 -7.52 3.55
N PHE A 61 -17.00 -7.72 3.15
CA PHE A 61 -15.94 -6.72 3.15
C PHE A 61 -15.50 -6.40 1.73
N PHE A 62 -14.87 -5.24 1.56
CA PHE A 62 -14.25 -4.83 0.30
C PHE A 62 -12.82 -5.36 0.22
N THR A 63 -12.51 -6.07 -0.86
CA THR A 63 -11.15 -6.60 -1.09
C THR A 63 -10.50 -6.03 -2.35
N PRO A 64 -9.15 -5.94 -2.42
CA PRO A 64 -8.46 -5.48 -3.63
C PRO A 64 -8.68 -6.36 -4.86
N LEU A 65 -9.18 -7.58 -4.67
CA LEU A 65 -9.49 -8.52 -5.73
C LEU A 65 -10.84 -8.22 -6.42
N ASN A 66 -11.58 -7.21 -5.93
CA ASN A 66 -12.82 -6.77 -6.56
C ASN A 66 -12.54 -6.31 -7.99
N LYS A 67 -13.15 -6.97 -8.98
CA LYS A 67 -13.05 -6.55 -10.38
C LYS A 67 -13.57 -5.13 -10.61
N LYS A 68 -14.45 -4.63 -9.73
CA LYS A 68 -14.94 -3.25 -9.73
C LYS A 68 -14.23 -2.46 -8.62
N VAL A 69 -13.07 -1.90 -8.97
CA VAL A 69 -12.22 -1.15 -8.03
C VAL A 69 -12.66 0.32 -7.86
N ALA A 70 -13.40 0.88 -8.83
CA ALA A 70 -13.78 2.30 -8.85
C ALA A 70 -15.31 2.51 -8.91
N GLY A 71 -15.82 3.35 -7.99
CA GLY A 71 -17.21 3.81 -7.93
C GLY A 71 -18.22 2.75 -7.46
N ARG A 72 -18.97 3.05 -6.37
CA ARG A 72 -20.08 2.23 -5.82
C ARG A 72 -19.87 0.72 -5.97
N ALA A 73 -18.67 0.23 -5.66
CA ALA A 73 -18.41 -1.20 -5.63
C ALA A 73 -19.31 -1.81 -4.56
N ASN A 74 -19.80 -3.02 -4.79
CA ASN A 74 -20.44 -3.80 -3.72
C ASN A 74 -19.33 -4.56 -2.98
N PRO A 75 -19.47 -4.76 -1.66
CA PRO A 75 -18.57 -5.62 -0.92
C PRO A 75 -18.68 -7.04 -1.46
N ASP A 76 -17.59 -7.79 -1.40
CA ASP A 76 -17.37 -8.88 -2.33
C ASP A 76 -16.84 -10.16 -1.67
N MET A 77 -16.29 -10.08 -0.47
CA MET A 77 -15.80 -11.23 0.28
C MET A 77 -16.42 -11.32 1.67
N PHE A 78 -16.95 -12.49 2.02
CA PHE A 78 -17.49 -12.73 3.37
C PHE A 78 -16.39 -12.77 4.43
N GLY A 79 -16.71 -12.33 5.65
CA GLY A 79 -15.80 -12.35 6.81
C GLY A 79 -15.22 -13.74 7.08
N LEU A 80 -16.04 -14.78 7.01
CA LEU A 80 -15.59 -16.17 7.17
C LEU A 80 -14.50 -16.56 6.13
N VAL A 81 -14.61 -16.08 4.89
CA VAL A 81 -13.61 -16.34 3.85
C VAL A 81 -12.30 -15.60 4.13
N LEU A 82 -12.36 -14.39 4.72
CA LEU A 82 -11.16 -13.69 5.20
C LEU A 82 -10.44 -14.51 6.28
N HIS A 83 -11.18 -15.10 7.23
CA HIS A 83 -10.60 -15.98 8.24
C HIS A 83 -9.98 -17.25 7.61
N ALA A 84 -10.62 -17.84 6.60
CA ALA A 84 -10.06 -18.98 5.88
C ALA A 84 -8.72 -18.65 5.19
N ASN A 85 -8.61 -17.45 4.60
CA ASN A 85 -7.35 -16.96 4.03
C ASN A 85 -6.28 -16.80 5.12
N ALA A 86 -6.61 -16.23 6.28
CA ALA A 86 -5.68 -16.06 7.39
C ALA A 86 -5.17 -17.41 7.93
N VAL A 87 -6.05 -18.39 8.11
CA VAL A 87 -5.66 -19.76 8.50
C VAL A 87 -4.74 -20.38 7.46
N THR A 88 -5.01 -20.16 6.18
CA THR A 88 -4.15 -20.65 5.08
C THR A 88 -2.75 -20.02 5.12
N MET A 89 -2.65 -18.72 5.42
CA MET A 89 -1.36 -18.05 5.62
C MET A 89 -0.58 -18.65 6.80
N ILE A 90 -1.26 -18.95 7.92
CA ILE A 90 -0.64 -19.60 9.09
C ILE A 90 -0.14 -21.00 8.73
N LEU A 91 -0.95 -21.81 8.05
CA LEU A 91 -0.60 -23.18 7.68
C LEU A 91 0.55 -23.25 6.68
N ASN A 92 0.67 -22.25 5.82
CA ASN A 92 1.73 -22.18 4.81
C ASN A 92 2.95 -21.38 5.29
N GLU A 93 2.93 -20.85 6.53
CA GLU A 93 3.95 -19.95 7.06
C GLU A 93 4.22 -18.72 6.17
N ASP A 94 3.21 -18.30 5.39
CA ASP A 94 3.30 -17.22 4.41
C ASP A 94 2.85 -15.89 5.04
N TYR A 95 3.66 -15.40 5.97
CA TYR A 95 3.37 -14.18 6.71
C TYR A 95 3.83 -12.93 5.95
N ILE A 96 3.03 -11.86 6.08
CA ILE A 96 3.44 -10.53 5.62
C ILE A 96 4.33 -9.92 6.70
N ASN A 97 5.58 -9.63 6.37
CA ASN A 97 6.51 -8.96 7.26
C ASN A 97 6.30 -7.45 7.22
N GLU A 98 6.52 -6.78 8.34
CA GLU A 98 6.46 -5.32 8.43
C GLU A 98 7.83 -4.73 8.75
N LEU A 99 8.12 -3.56 8.20
CA LEU A 99 9.34 -2.83 8.53
C LEU A 99 9.28 -2.35 10.00
N PRO A 100 10.31 -2.62 10.82
CA PRO A 100 10.34 -2.12 12.19
C PRO A 100 10.36 -0.58 12.22
N GLU A 101 9.81 0.01 13.28
CA GLU A 101 9.66 1.46 13.41
C GLU A 101 10.97 2.24 13.22
N TRP A 102 12.08 1.77 13.81
CA TRP A 102 13.39 2.41 13.64
C TRP A 102 13.84 2.42 12.16
N GLY A 103 13.48 1.38 11.40
CA GLY A 103 13.76 1.28 9.98
C GLY A 103 12.99 2.31 9.18
N LYS A 104 11.73 2.60 9.55
CA LYS A 104 10.93 3.66 8.92
C LYS A 104 11.60 5.02 9.07
N TYR A 105 12.05 5.36 10.28
CA TYR A 105 12.77 6.62 10.53
C TYR A 105 14.12 6.67 9.81
N GLY A 106 14.87 5.58 9.82
CA GLY A 106 16.16 5.48 9.12
C GLY A 106 16.02 5.72 7.61
N ILE A 107 15.04 5.07 6.97
CA ILE A 107 14.78 5.28 5.55
C ILE A 107 14.29 6.70 5.28
N ALA A 108 13.37 7.24 6.09
CA ALA A 108 12.89 8.61 5.91
C ALA A 108 14.01 9.64 6.01
N PHE A 109 14.93 9.46 6.97
CA PHE A 109 16.11 10.30 7.11
C PHE A 109 17.04 10.19 5.89
N LEU A 110 17.32 8.96 5.42
CA LEU A 110 18.19 8.75 4.26
C LEU A 110 17.59 9.34 2.98
N VAL A 111 16.30 9.12 2.72
CA VAL A 111 15.60 9.71 1.58
C VAL A 111 15.69 11.23 1.63
N CYS A 112 15.35 11.84 2.77
CA CYS A 112 15.46 13.29 2.97
C CYS A 112 16.87 13.81 2.70
N LEU A 113 17.90 13.15 3.27
CA LEU A 113 19.29 13.53 3.10
C LEU A 113 19.71 13.50 1.62
N LEU A 114 19.33 12.44 0.90
CA LEU A 114 19.63 12.29 -0.52
C LEU A 114 18.91 13.34 -1.37
N THR A 115 17.63 13.61 -1.10
CA THR A 115 16.86 14.64 -1.81
C THR A 115 17.46 16.03 -1.59
N VAL A 116 17.84 16.37 -0.36
CA VAL A 116 18.52 17.64 -0.05
C VAL A 116 19.87 17.74 -0.77
N ALA A 117 20.69 16.67 -0.72
CA ALA A 117 22.00 16.65 -1.38
C ALA A 117 21.86 16.83 -2.90
N LEU A 118 20.86 16.19 -3.51
CA LEU A 118 20.52 16.33 -4.92
C LEU A 118 20.10 17.77 -5.24
N PHE A 119 19.31 18.41 -4.39
CA PHE A 119 18.85 19.79 -4.59
C PHE A 119 20.01 20.78 -4.54
N ILE A 120 20.91 20.64 -3.56
CA ILE A 120 22.14 21.44 -3.49
C ILE A 120 22.97 21.27 -4.77
N TRP A 121 23.13 20.03 -5.23
CA TRP A 121 23.89 19.76 -6.45
C TRP A 121 23.26 20.41 -7.69
N ILE A 122 21.92 20.36 -7.83
CA ILE A 122 21.21 21.00 -8.96
C ILE A 122 21.30 22.52 -8.87
N ASP A 123 21.14 23.10 -7.68
CA ASP A 123 21.20 24.56 -7.49
C ASP A 123 22.58 25.13 -7.87
N VAL A 124 23.66 24.38 -7.61
CA VAL A 124 25.03 24.77 -7.99
C VAL A 124 25.29 24.61 -9.49
N ASN A 125 24.86 23.49 -10.09
CA ASN A 125 25.23 23.16 -11.48
C ASN A 125 24.24 23.67 -12.53
N LEU A 126 22.96 23.82 -12.16
CA LEU A 126 21.84 24.15 -13.05
C LEU A 126 20.87 25.18 -12.40
N PRO A 127 21.36 26.33 -11.90
CA PRO A 127 20.56 27.28 -11.11
C PRO A 127 19.34 27.83 -11.86
N MET A 128 19.42 27.97 -13.19
CA MET A 128 18.32 28.47 -14.02
C MET A 128 17.13 27.50 -14.08
N TRP A 129 17.38 26.20 -13.94
CA TRP A 129 16.35 25.15 -14.06
C TRP A 129 15.93 24.59 -12.71
N PHE A 130 16.52 25.06 -11.60
CA PHE A 130 16.30 24.53 -10.26
C PHE A 130 14.81 24.43 -9.92
N ASP A 131 14.05 25.51 -10.09
CA ASP A 131 12.63 25.57 -9.72
C ASP A 131 11.77 24.53 -10.46
N ALA A 132 12.07 24.25 -11.72
CA ALA A 132 11.35 23.25 -12.51
C ALA A 132 11.82 21.82 -12.21
N LEU A 133 13.12 21.63 -12.03
CA LEU A 133 13.73 20.32 -11.76
C LEU A 133 13.39 19.81 -10.36
N SER A 134 13.34 20.68 -9.35
CA SER A 134 13.02 20.30 -7.96
C SER A 134 11.63 19.65 -7.86
N VAL A 135 10.61 20.27 -8.45
CA VAL A 135 9.24 19.74 -8.50
C VAL A 135 9.18 18.45 -9.31
N THR A 136 9.84 18.40 -10.47
CA THR A 136 9.85 17.22 -11.33
C THR A 136 10.49 16.03 -10.62
N ILE A 137 11.62 16.25 -9.95
CA ILE A 137 12.34 15.22 -9.19
C ILE A 137 11.49 14.71 -8.04
N GLN A 138 10.81 15.59 -7.29
CA GLN A 138 9.92 15.15 -6.20
C GLN A 138 8.76 14.27 -6.72
N LEU A 139 8.17 14.60 -7.87
CA LEU A 139 7.12 13.77 -8.48
C LEU A 139 7.66 12.41 -8.93
N VAL A 140 8.84 12.38 -9.56
CA VAL A 140 9.50 11.14 -9.97
C VAL A 140 9.89 10.29 -8.76
N GLU A 141 10.39 10.92 -7.70
CA GLU A 141 10.76 10.26 -6.46
C GLU A 141 9.54 9.61 -5.78
N LEU A 142 8.41 10.32 -5.70
CA LEU A 142 7.15 9.78 -5.16
C LEU A 142 6.69 8.55 -5.95
N LEU A 143 6.71 8.62 -7.28
CA LEU A 143 6.36 7.49 -8.15
C LEU A 143 7.32 6.32 -7.96
N PHE A 144 8.62 6.59 -7.89
CA PHE A 144 9.65 5.58 -7.69
C PHE A 144 9.49 4.88 -6.34
N ILE A 145 9.30 5.62 -5.25
CA ILE A 145 9.03 5.05 -3.92
C ILE A 145 7.76 4.20 -3.95
N SER A 146 6.68 4.68 -4.59
CA SER A 146 5.42 3.93 -4.69
C SER A 146 5.59 2.61 -5.43
N LEU A 147 6.29 2.61 -6.57
CA LEU A 147 6.61 1.40 -7.33
C LEU A 147 7.50 0.46 -6.53
N PHE A 148 8.47 1.00 -5.79
CA PHE A 148 9.35 0.22 -4.93
C PHE A 148 8.57 -0.50 -3.82
N ILE A 149 7.62 0.17 -3.16
CA ILE A 149 6.74 -0.45 -2.15
C ILE A 149 5.97 -1.64 -2.75
N ILE A 150 5.38 -1.47 -3.93
CA ILE A 150 4.61 -2.54 -4.60
C ILE A 150 5.51 -3.73 -4.95
N ASN A 151 6.70 -3.48 -5.47
CA ASN A 151 7.65 -4.54 -5.81
C ASN A 151 8.17 -5.27 -4.56
N ALA A 152 8.47 -4.54 -3.48
CA ALA A 152 8.89 -5.13 -2.22
C ALA A 152 7.80 -6.02 -1.61
N PHE A 153 6.53 -5.58 -1.69
CA PHE A 153 5.40 -6.39 -1.25
C PHE A 153 5.25 -7.66 -2.10
N SER A 154 5.31 -7.54 -3.43
CA SER A 154 5.11 -8.66 -4.35
C SER A 154 6.23 -9.70 -4.34
N LEU A 155 7.49 -9.29 -4.11
CA LEU A 155 8.65 -10.18 -4.21
C LEU A 155 9.09 -10.74 -2.85
N TRP A 156 8.87 -9.99 -1.76
CA TRP A 156 9.38 -10.34 -0.44
C TRP A 156 8.30 -10.45 0.63
N ASN A 157 7.01 -10.33 0.27
CA ASN A 157 5.90 -10.26 1.22
C ASN A 157 6.14 -9.20 2.31
N LEU A 158 6.84 -8.12 1.93
CA LEU A 158 7.27 -7.07 2.86
C LEU A 158 6.37 -5.84 2.69
N LYS A 159 5.60 -5.55 3.74
CA LYS A 159 4.79 -4.33 3.84
C LYS A 159 5.67 -3.17 4.27
N LEU A 160 5.99 -2.31 3.32
CA LEU A 160 6.75 -1.09 3.53
C LEU A 160 5.79 0.10 3.72
N ASP A 161 5.69 0.59 4.95
CA ASP A 161 5.07 1.87 5.26
C ASP A 161 6.14 2.97 5.22
N LEU A 162 6.26 3.62 4.06
CA LEU A 162 7.19 4.74 3.82
C LEU A 162 6.45 6.09 3.76
N THR A 163 5.28 6.18 4.38
CA THR A 163 4.47 7.40 4.41
C THR A 163 5.27 8.59 4.93
N LEU A 164 6.06 8.38 5.98
CA LEU A 164 6.93 9.40 6.55
C LEU A 164 8.03 9.84 5.57
N ALA A 165 8.65 8.90 4.85
CA ALA A 165 9.70 9.22 3.88
C ALA A 165 9.16 10.08 2.74
N ILE A 166 7.98 9.73 2.20
CA ILE A 166 7.29 10.51 1.17
C ILE A 166 6.95 11.91 1.70
N GLY A 167 6.37 11.99 2.91
CA GLY A 167 5.99 13.26 3.52
C GLY A 167 7.18 14.20 3.75
N VAL A 168 8.28 13.67 4.31
CA VAL A 168 9.50 14.46 4.54
C VAL A 168 10.13 14.89 3.22
N SER A 169 10.23 13.99 2.23
CA SER A 169 10.77 14.31 0.91
C SER A 169 9.97 15.40 0.19
N ALA A 170 8.64 15.35 0.26
CA ALA A 170 7.77 16.38 -0.33
C ALA A 170 8.01 17.77 0.31
N LEU A 171 8.35 17.82 1.59
CA LEU A 171 8.65 19.07 2.31
C LEU A 171 10.03 19.65 2.00
N VAL A 172 10.93 18.89 1.38
CA VAL A 172 12.30 19.35 1.07
C VAL A 172 12.28 20.58 0.16
N GLY A 173 11.52 20.56 -0.94
CA GLY A 173 11.43 21.69 -1.87
C GLY A 173 10.98 23.00 -1.22
N PRO A 174 9.79 23.04 -0.59
CA PRO A 174 9.35 24.23 0.13
C PRO A 174 10.35 24.71 1.20
N SER A 175 10.96 23.77 1.93
CA SER A 175 11.96 24.10 2.96
C SER A 175 13.23 24.71 2.36
N TYR A 176 13.68 24.18 1.23
CA TYR A 176 14.85 24.68 0.50
C TYR A 176 14.60 26.09 -0.05
N ASP A 177 13.43 26.36 -0.61
CA ASP A 177 13.07 27.68 -1.13
C ASP A 177 13.01 28.74 -0.02
N ILE A 178 12.46 28.38 1.14
CA ILE A 178 12.46 29.24 2.34
C ILE A 178 13.90 29.54 2.77
N PHE A 179 14.76 28.52 2.83
CA PHE A 179 16.17 28.67 3.18
C PHE A 179 16.90 29.62 2.23
N LYS A 180 16.72 29.44 0.91
CA LYS A 180 17.33 30.29 -0.13
C LYS A 180 16.83 31.73 -0.06
N SER A 181 15.53 31.92 0.15
CA SER A 181 14.93 33.25 0.32
C SER A 181 15.51 33.98 1.53
N PHE A 182 15.67 33.28 2.65
CA PHE A 182 16.27 33.81 3.86
C PHE A 182 17.75 34.18 3.65
N GLN A 183 18.53 33.30 3.01
CA GLN A 183 19.93 33.55 2.67
C GLN A 183 20.09 34.80 1.79
N ASN A 184 19.24 34.95 0.76
CA ASN A 184 19.26 36.12 -0.12
C ASN A 184 18.94 37.42 0.63
N GLU A 185 17.97 37.40 1.54
CA GLU A 185 17.62 38.57 2.35
C GLU A 185 18.76 38.99 3.28
N ILE A 186 19.44 38.01 3.91
CA ILE A 186 20.61 38.27 4.76
C ILE A 186 21.73 38.89 3.93
N ASN A 187 22.08 38.29 2.79
CA ASN A 187 23.14 38.79 1.91
C ASN A 187 22.84 40.22 1.47
N ARG A 188 21.59 40.51 1.07
CA ARG A 188 21.15 41.87 0.71
C ARG A 188 21.34 42.88 1.84
N ARG A 189 21.00 42.51 3.09
CA ARG A 189 21.18 43.38 4.26
C ARG A 189 22.65 43.63 4.58
N LEU A 190 23.51 42.61 4.45
CA LEU A 190 24.94 42.73 4.69
C LEU A 190 25.61 43.63 3.64
N THR A 191 25.30 43.46 2.35
CA THR A 191 25.87 44.30 1.27
C THR A 191 25.46 45.77 1.42
N LYS A 192 24.17 46.06 1.71
CA LYS A 192 23.69 47.43 1.94
C LYS A 192 24.37 48.11 3.15
N ARG A 193 24.68 47.36 4.21
CA ARG A 193 25.44 47.89 5.35
C ARG A 193 26.87 48.23 4.97
N ARG A 194 27.51 47.40 4.13
CA ARG A 194 28.88 47.59 3.68
C ARG A 194 29.03 48.82 2.78
N GLU A 195 28.11 49.03 1.84
CA GLU A 195 28.08 50.24 0.99
C GLU A 195 27.87 51.52 1.82
N ARG A 196 27.05 51.46 2.87
CA ARG A 196 26.78 52.62 3.73
C ARG A 196 27.99 53.04 4.58
N VAL A 197 28.87 52.09 4.93
CA VAL A 197 30.12 52.34 5.68
C VAL A 197 31.24 52.84 4.76
N LEU A 198 31.25 52.48 3.48
CA LEU A 198 32.26 52.94 2.52
C LEU A 198 32.00 54.36 1.99
N ASN A 199 30.75 54.84 2.07
CA ASN A 199 30.32 56.16 1.60
C ASN A 199 30.19 57.21 2.73
N SER A 200 30.67 56.90 3.94
CA SER A 200 30.69 57.77 5.13
C SER A 200 32.12 58.02 5.57
#